data_AF-A0A7V9SK30-F1
#
_entry.id   AF-A0A7V9SK30-F1
#
_cell.length_a   1.000
_cell.length_b   1.000
_cell.length_c   1.000
_cell.angle_alpha   90.00
_cell.angle_beta   90.00
_cell.angle_gamma   90.00
#
_symmetry.space_group_name_H-M   'P 1'
#
loop_
_entity.id
_entity.type
_entity.pdbx_description
1 polymer ?
#
loop_
_entity_poly.entity_id
_entity_poly.type
_entity_poly.pdbx_seq_one_letter_code
_entity_poly.pdbx_strand_id
1 'polypeptide(L)'
;MATLRDLLRGATHLLAPLTANCRVFHENWERAADLPSPGGRWAGEWRSLSTGHSGPLRCVLEVENDRLWRLTFHAGYARIFRACYCISMTVARVEDRWTFRGRSDLGRLAGGVYEHEGEATSERFHSRYRCSAEHGEFNMMRQGV
;
A
#
# COMPACT_ATOMS: atom_id res chain seq x y z
N MET A 1 24.35 -15.42 -30.50
CA MET A 1 22.94 -15.84 -30.41
C MET A 1 22.63 -16.11 -28.94
N ALA A 2 21.91 -15.20 -28.28
CA ALA A 2 21.47 -15.41 -26.90
C ALA A 2 20.40 -16.52 -26.89
N THR A 3 20.47 -17.43 -25.92
CA THR A 3 19.55 -18.57 -25.87
C THR A 3 18.18 -18.14 -25.31
N LEU A 4 17.12 -18.88 -25.65
CA LEU A 4 15.76 -18.66 -25.11
C LEU A 4 15.71 -18.66 -23.57
N ARG A 5 16.70 -19.28 -22.91
CA ARG A 5 16.92 -19.25 -21.46
C ARG A 5 17.43 -17.90 -20.93
N ASP A 6 18.16 -17.13 -21.74
CA ASP A 6 18.68 -15.81 -21.35
C ASP A 6 17.61 -14.72 -21.45
N LEU A 7 16.67 -14.87 -22.40
CA LEU A 7 15.51 -13.99 -22.53
C LEU A 7 14.47 -14.18 -21.42
N LEU A 8 14.38 -15.39 -20.84
CA LEU A 8 13.48 -15.69 -19.72
C LEU A 8 14.02 -15.26 -18.35
N ARG A 9 15.33 -15.00 -18.22
CA ARG A 9 15.90 -14.44 -16.96
C ARG A 9 15.78 -12.92 -16.86
N GLY A 10 15.61 -12.22 -17.98
CA GLY A 10 15.48 -10.76 -18.02
C GLY A 10 14.07 -10.21 -17.75
N ALA A 11 13.03 -11.04 -17.81
CA ALA A 11 11.64 -10.59 -17.69
C ALA A 11 11.06 -10.67 -16.27
N THR A 12 11.75 -11.35 -15.33
CA THR A 12 11.23 -11.61 -13.98
C THR A 12 11.18 -10.36 -13.10
N HIS A 13 11.93 -9.30 -13.44
CA HIS A 13 12.00 -8.08 -12.64
C HIS A 13 10.93 -7.03 -12.96
N LEU A 14 10.20 -7.19 -14.07
CA LEU A 14 9.23 -6.19 -14.53
C LEU A 14 7.81 -6.36 -13.94
N LEU A 15 7.57 -7.47 -13.24
CA LEU A 15 6.29 -7.77 -12.56
C LEU A 15 6.47 -8.13 -11.07
N ALA A 16 7.71 -8.14 -10.56
CA ALA A 16 8.03 -8.50 -9.18
C ALA A 16 7.35 -7.67 -8.08
N PRO A 17 7.01 -6.37 -8.23
CA PRO A 17 6.48 -5.61 -7.11
C PRO A 17 4.99 -5.89 -6.80
N LEU A 18 4.27 -6.66 -7.61
CA LEU A 18 2.81 -6.76 -7.49
C LEU A 18 2.26 -8.15 -7.10
N THR A 19 3.03 -9.23 -7.29
CA THR A 19 2.55 -10.61 -7.00
C THR A 19 3.41 -11.37 -5.99
N ALA A 20 4.68 -11.00 -5.78
CA ALA A 20 5.60 -11.77 -4.96
C ALA A 20 5.38 -11.62 -3.44
N ASN A 21 4.57 -10.66 -2.99
CA ASN A 21 4.54 -10.25 -1.58
C ASN A 21 3.23 -10.60 -0.83
N CYS A 22 2.27 -11.29 -1.44
CA CYS A 22 0.98 -11.54 -0.77
C CYS A 22 1.03 -12.59 0.34
N ARG A 23 1.94 -13.59 0.24
CA ARG A 23 2.18 -14.54 1.34
C ARG A 23 2.76 -13.81 2.56
N VAL A 24 3.83 -13.05 2.35
CA VAL A 24 4.48 -12.23 3.38
C VAL A 24 3.49 -11.22 3.96
N PHE A 25 2.64 -10.61 3.13
CA PHE A 25 1.57 -9.75 3.61
C PHE A 25 0.66 -10.50 4.59
N HIS A 26 0.21 -11.72 4.28
CA HIS A 26 -0.67 -12.47 5.17
C HIS A 26 0.01 -12.83 6.49
N GLU A 27 1.27 -13.25 6.45
CA GLU A 27 2.08 -13.50 7.66
C GLU A 27 2.27 -12.23 8.51
N ASN A 28 2.51 -11.09 7.87
CA ASN A 28 2.61 -9.79 8.54
C ASN A 28 1.26 -9.34 9.10
N TRP A 29 0.17 -9.60 8.38
CA TRP A 29 -1.18 -9.27 8.79
C TRP A 29 -1.54 -9.95 10.10
N GLU A 30 -1.31 -11.25 10.23
CA GLU A 30 -1.60 -11.96 11.47
C GLU A 30 -0.75 -11.44 12.64
N ARG A 31 0.55 -11.19 12.41
CA ARG A 31 1.45 -10.64 13.45
C ARG A 31 1.12 -9.21 13.87
N ALA A 32 0.46 -8.45 13.00
CA ALA A 32 0.15 -7.04 13.23
C ALA A 32 -1.09 -6.80 14.12
N ALA A 33 -1.77 -7.85 14.56
CA ALA A 33 -2.98 -7.73 15.40
C ALA A 33 -2.70 -6.98 16.72
N ASP A 34 -1.54 -7.24 17.33
CA ASP A 34 -1.21 -6.77 18.68
C ASP A 34 -0.31 -5.53 18.69
N LEU A 35 -0.05 -4.93 17.52
CA LEU A 35 0.82 -3.75 17.44
C LEU A 35 0.14 -2.50 18.03
N PRO A 36 0.87 -1.65 18.78
CA PRO A 36 0.31 -0.44 19.34
C PRO A 36 -0.04 0.57 18.24
N SER A 37 -1.10 1.33 18.46
CA SER A 37 -1.52 2.40 17.54
C SER A 37 -0.41 3.46 17.36
N PRO A 38 -0.17 3.95 16.13
CA PRO A 38 -0.93 3.72 14.89
C PRO A 38 -0.52 2.45 14.13
N GLY A 39 0.46 1.70 14.65
CA GLY A 39 0.85 0.39 14.12
C GLY A 39 -0.31 -0.61 14.14
N GLY A 40 -0.22 -1.57 13.22
CA GLY A 40 -1.11 -2.72 13.18
C GLY A 40 -1.92 -2.85 11.88
N ARG A 41 -3.07 -3.49 12.01
CA ARG A 41 -3.94 -3.85 10.89
C ARG A 41 -4.95 -2.75 10.58
N TRP A 42 -5.07 -2.45 9.31
CA TRP A 42 -6.01 -1.48 8.76
C TRP A 42 -6.78 -2.13 7.60
N ALA A 43 -8.10 -1.97 7.56
CA ALA A 43 -8.92 -2.47 6.46
C ALA A 43 -10.04 -1.50 6.07
N GLY A 44 -10.38 -1.51 4.79
CA GLY A 44 -11.45 -0.72 4.22
C GLY A 44 -11.40 -0.83 2.70
N GLU A 45 -11.43 0.31 2.01
CA GLU A 45 -11.55 0.35 0.56
C GLU A 45 -10.59 1.36 -0.08
N TRP A 46 -10.20 1.06 -1.32
CA TRP A 46 -9.64 2.04 -2.24
C TRP A 46 -10.74 2.48 -3.22
N ARG A 47 -10.68 3.73 -3.65
CA ARG A 47 -11.56 4.29 -4.67
C ARG A 47 -10.78 5.17 -5.63
N SER A 48 -10.88 4.86 -6.92
CA SER A 48 -10.48 5.74 -8.00
C SER A 48 -11.51 6.86 -8.14
N LEU A 49 -11.06 8.10 -8.00
CA LEU A 49 -11.90 9.28 -8.27
C LEU A 49 -11.94 9.60 -9.76
N SER A 50 -11.01 9.05 -10.55
CA SER A 50 -10.97 9.24 -12.01
C SER A 50 -11.96 8.33 -12.75
N THR A 51 -12.09 7.07 -12.30
CA THR A 51 -12.91 6.06 -12.99
C THR A 51 -14.14 5.63 -12.20
N GLY A 52 -14.19 5.93 -10.90
CA GLY A 52 -15.21 5.43 -9.98
C GLY A 52 -15.01 3.98 -9.55
N HIS A 53 -14.00 3.26 -10.07
CA HIS A 53 -13.67 1.92 -9.61
C HIS A 53 -13.27 1.93 -8.14
N SER A 54 -13.60 0.85 -7.43
CA SER A 54 -13.23 0.66 -6.04
C SER A 54 -13.01 -0.82 -5.73
N GLY A 55 -12.46 -1.09 -4.55
CA GLY A 55 -12.30 -2.45 -4.08
C GLY A 55 -11.75 -2.53 -2.65
N PRO A 56 -11.72 -3.75 -2.09
CA PRO A 56 -11.24 -3.96 -0.73
C PRO A 56 -9.75 -3.66 -0.64
N LEU A 57 -9.37 -3.03 0.46
CA LEU A 57 -8.00 -2.69 0.79
C LEU A 57 -7.68 -3.14 2.22
N ARG A 58 -6.53 -3.80 2.36
CA ARG A 58 -5.92 -4.08 3.66
C ARG A 58 -4.53 -3.47 3.69
N CYS A 59 -4.10 -3.04 4.88
CA CYS A 59 -2.79 -2.49 5.11
C CYS A 59 -2.23 -2.96 6.46
N VAL A 60 -0.95 -3.34 6.47
CA VAL A 60 -0.15 -3.46 7.68
C VAL A 60 0.69 -2.20 7.81
N LEU A 61 0.49 -1.47 8.90
CA LEU A 61 1.27 -0.28 9.25
C LEU A 61 2.34 -0.68 10.27
N GLU A 62 3.60 -0.50 9.91
CA GLU A 62 4.75 -0.65 10.79
C GLU A 62 5.36 0.73 11.06
N VAL A 63 5.46 1.08 12.35
CA VAL A 63 6.14 2.31 12.78
C VAL A 63 7.63 2.00 12.89
N GLU A 64 8.41 2.42 11.89
CA GLU A 64 9.87 2.20 11.93
C GLU A 64 10.53 3.19 12.89
N ASN A 65 10.04 4.43 12.94
CA ASN A 65 10.34 5.44 13.95
C ASN A 65 9.30 6.58 13.88
N ASP A 66 9.48 7.62 14.70
CA ASP A 66 8.55 8.76 14.80
C ASP A 66 8.36 9.56 13.51
N ARG A 67 9.24 9.37 12.51
CA ARG A 67 9.21 10.11 11.23
C ARG A 67 9.02 9.22 10.02
N LEU A 68 9.02 7.90 10.19
CA LEU A 68 9.01 6.95 9.09
C LEU A 68 8.09 5.77 9.40
N TRP A 69 7.11 5.59 8.52
CA TRP A 69 6.26 4.39 8.51
C TRP A 69 6.54 3.57 7.27
N ARG A 70 6.35 2.25 7.41
CA ARG A 70 6.28 1.33 6.30
C ARG A 70 4.86 0.77 6.22
N LEU A 71 4.25 0.93 5.06
CA LEU A 71 2.89 0.47 4.76
C LEU A 71 2.97 -0.65 3.74
N THR A 72 2.50 -1.84 4.11
CA THR A 72 2.34 -2.94 3.16
C THR A 72 0.86 -3.09 2.86
N PHE A 73 0.47 -2.94 1.61
CA PHE A 73 -0.91 -3.04 1.15
C PHE A 73 -1.20 -4.39 0.49
N HIS A 74 -2.45 -4.82 0.62
CA HIS A 74 -3.07 -5.86 -0.17
C HIS A 74 -4.39 -5.30 -0.73
N ALA A 75 -4.42 -4.99 -2.02
CA ALA A 75 -5.56 -4.42 -2.73
C ALA A 75 -6.24 -5.46 -3.62
N GLY A 76 -7.57 -5.50 -3.62
CA GLY A 76 -8.36 -6.31 -4.55
C GLY A 76 -8.98 -5.48 -5.68
N TYR A 77 -8.93 -5.98 -6.91
CA TYR A 77 -9.49 -5.36 -8.12
C TYR A 77 -10.43 -6.30 -8.85
N ALA A 78 -11.62 -5.79 -9.23
CA ALA A 78 -12.62 -6.49 -10.05
C ALA A 78 -12.90 -7.94 -9.61
N ARG A 79 -12.73 -8.25 -8.31
CA ARG A 79 -12.79 -9.59 -7.68
C ARG A 79 -11.77 -10.64 -8.15
N ILE A 80 -11.02 -10.39 -9.23
CA ILE A 80 -10.15 -11.41 -9.87
C ILE A 80 -8.68 -11.15 -9.56
N PHE A 81 -8.26 -9.88 -9.45
CA PHE A 81 -6.87 -9.51 -9.29
C PHE A 81 -6.59 -9.03 -7.88
N ARG A 82 -5.41 -9.38 -7.37
CA ARG A 82 -4.88 -8.91 -6.10
C ARG A 82 -3.49 -8.35 -6.34
N ALA A 83 -3.21 -7.20 -5.76
CA ALA A 83 -1.89 -6.59 -5.79
C ALA A 83 -1.41 -6.41 -4.35
N CYS A 84 -0.16 -6.79 -4.10
CA CYS A 84 0.49 -6.54 -2.82
C CYS A 84 1.74 -5.70 -3.05
N TYR A 85 1.83 -4.54 -2.40
CA TYR A 85 2.92 -3.59 -2.59
C TYR A 85 3.27 -2.90 -1.27
N CYS A 86 4.49 -2.39 -1.16
CA CYS A 86 5.01 -1.76 0.04
C CYS A 86 5.50 -0.34 -0.28
N ILE A 87 5.20 0.61 0.59
CA ILE A 87 5.57 2.01 0.44
C ILE A 87 6.04 2.58 1.77
N SER A 88 6.97 3.54 1.70
CA SER A 88 7.47 4.26 2.87
C SER A 88 6.87 5.66 2.93
N MET A 89 6.51 6.09 4.13
CA MET A 89 5.88 7.39 4.39
C MET A 89 6.69 8.20 5.37
N THR A 90 6.94 9.46 5.05
CA THR A 90 7.41 10.46 6.02
C THR A 90 6.23 10.95 6.84
N VAL A 91 6.40 11.03 8.16
CA VAL A 91 5.33 11.28 9.11
C VAL A 91 5.65 12.47 10.01
N ALA A 92 4.62 13.24 10.31
CA ALA A 92 4.62 14.22 11.39
C ALA A 92 3.43 13.94 12.30
N ARG A 93 3.64 14.05 13.61
CA ARG A 93 2.59 13.91 14.62
C ARG A 93 2.17 15.29 15.12
N VAL A 94 0.86 15.51 15.18
CA VAL A 94 0.23 16.69 15.78
C VAL A 94 -0.83 16.16 16.74
N GLU A 95 -0.58 16.26 18.04
CA GLU A 95 -1.47 15.77 19.10
C GLU A 95 -1.78 14.26 18.97
N ASP A 96 -3.05 13.92 18.72
CA ASP A 96 -3.60 12.57 18.55
C ASP A 96 -3.67 12.12 17.08
N ARG A 97 -3.13 12.95 16.16
CA ARG A 97 -3.19 12.73 14.73
C ARG A 97 -1.80 12.65 14.12
N TRP A 98 -1.69 11.83 13.09
CA TRP A 98 -0.50 11.74 12.26
C TRP A 98 -0.84 12.20 10.86
N THR A 99 -0.02 13.09 10.31
CA THR A 99 -0.04 13.43 8.89
C THR A 99 1.13 12.75 8.22
N PHE A 100 0.93 12.20 7.03
CA PHE A 100 1.97 11.49 6.32
C PHE A 100 1.97 11.80 4.84
N ARG A 101 3.13 11.65 4.22
CA ARG A 101 3.31 11.76 2.77
C ARG A 101 4.41 10.84 2.27
N GLY A 102 4.33 10.42 1.02
CA GLY A 102 5.33 9.55 0.43
C GLY A 102 5.17 9.45 -1.09
N ARG A 103 6.19 8.87 -1.72
CA ARG A 103 6.22 8.66 -3.16
C ARG A 103 6.72 7.25 -3.43
N SER A 104 6.11 6.55 -4.37
CA SER A 104 6.50 5.18 -4.72
C SER A 104 6.27 4.91 -6.19
N ASP A 105 7.28 4.36 -6.87
CA ASP A 105 7.16 3.93 -8.25
C ASP A 105 6.65 2.48 -8.28
N LEU A 106 5.41 2.30 -8.73
CA LEU A 106 4.80 0.97 -8.87
C LEU A 106 5.12 0.31 -10.23
N GLY A 107 5.95 0.97 -11.04
CA GLY A 107 6.33 0.55 -12.38
C GLY A 107 5.41 1.14 -13.44
N ARG A 108 5.95 1.32 -14.65
CA ARG A 108 5.25 1.96 -15.77
C ARG A 108 3.91 1.28 -16.14
N LEU A 109 3.85 -0.05 -16.00
CA LEU A 109 2.63 -0.82 -16.29
C LEU A 109 1.51 -0.59 -15.26
N ALA A 110 1.85 -0.09 -14.08
CA ALA A 110 0.92 0.19 -13.00
C ALA A 110 0.70 1.69 -12.80
N GLY A 111 1.02 2.55 -13.79
CA GLY A 111 0.83 4.01 -13.70
C GLY A 111 2.08 4.80 -13.30
N GLY A 112 3.21 4.13 -13.08
CA GLY A 112 4.49 4.76 -12.75
C GLY A 112 4.52 5.25 -11.31
N VAL A 113 4.83 6.54 -11.13
CA VAL A 113 5.08 7.09 -9.81
C VAL A 113 3.83 7.65 -9.16
N TYR A 114 3.52 7.12 -7.99
CA TYR A 114 2.42 7.54 -7.13
C TYR A 114 2.93 8.44 -6.02
N GLU A 115 2.21 9.53 -5.80
CA GLU A 115 2.32 10.38 -4.63
C GLU A 115 1.16 10.09 -3.70
N HIS A 116 1.45 10.06 -2.41
CA HIS A 116 0.50 9.80 -1.35
C HIS A 116 0.59 10.90 -0.31
N GLU A 117 -0.55 11.33 0.18
CA GLU A 117 -0.68 12.20 1.35
C GLU A 117 -1.92 11.82 2.15
N GLY A 118 -1.87 11.94 3.46
CA GLY A 118 -2.99 11.54 4.28
C GLY A 118 -2.82 11.80 5.75
N GLU A 119 -3.78 11.27 6.50
CA GLU A 119 -3.80 11.36 7.94
C GLU A 119 -4.30 10.06 8.57
N ALA A 120 -3.82 9.80 9.78
CA ALA A 120 -4.30 8.72 10.62
C ALA A 120 -4.57 9.22 12.04
N THR A 121 -5.50 8.55 12.69
CA THR A 121 -5.78 8.64 14.13
C THR A 121 -5.54 7.25 14.74
N SER A 122 -5.96 7.03 15.99
CA SER A 122 -5.90 5.69 16.57
C SER A 122 -6.82 4.67 15.89
N GLU A 123 -7.87 5.14 15.19
CA GLU A 123 -8.93 4.29 14.64
C GLU A 123 -9.14 4.41 13.13
N ARG A 124 -8.77 5.56 12.55
CA ARG A 124 -9.02 5.88 11.14
C ARG A 124 -7.73 6.14 10.39
N PHE A 125 -7.66 5.64 9.16
CA PHE A 125 -6.59 5.94 8.20
C PHE A 125 -7.25 6.41 6.90
N HIS A 126 -6.91 7.63 6.48
CA HIS A 126 -7.35 8.20 5.22
C HIS A 126 -6.13 8.69 4.42
N SER A 127 -6.10 8.40 3.13
CA SER A 127 -5.02 8.83 2.24
C SER A 127 -5.56 9.14 0.86
N ARG A 128 -4.98 10.14 0.20
CA ARG A 128 -5.15 10.41 -1.23
C ARG A 128 -3.93 9.89 -1.96
N TYR A 129 -4.15 9.34 -3.14
CA TYR A 129 -3.08 8.95 -4.06
C TYR A 129 -3.26 9.64 -5.41
N ARG A 130 -2.14 9.91 -6.09
CA ARG A 130 -2.13 10.47 -7.44
C ARG A 130 -0.90 10.00 -8.22
N CYS A 131 -1.10 9.62 -9.46
CA CYS A 131 -0.05 9.51 -10.48
C CYS A 131 -0.46 10.34 -11.71
N SER A 132 0.30 10.27 -12.80
CA SER A 132 -0.02 11.01 -14.03
C SER A 132 -1.33 10.54 -14.70
N ALA A 133 -1.72 9.29 -14.50
CA ALA A 133 -2.87 8.68 -15.16
C ALA A 133 -4.12 8.58 -14.27
N GLU A 134 -3.96 8.61 -12.95
CA GLU A 134 -5.04 8.29 -12.02
C GLU A 134 -4.87 8.98 -10.66
N HIS A 135 -5.99 9.21 -9.99
CA HIS A 135 -6.01 9.63 -8.60
C HIS A 135 -7.21 9.04 -7.87
N GLY A 136 -7.08 8.95 -6.55
CA GLY A 136 -8.10 8.37 -5.71
C GLY A 136 -7.81 8.51 -4.23
N GLU A 137 -8.51 7.71 -3.44
CA GLU A 137 -8.43 7.73 -1.99
C GLU A 137 -8.52 6.33 -1.39
N PHE A 138 -7.93 6.20 -0.20
CA PHE A 138 -8.02 5.04 0.68
C PHE A 138 -8.76 5.46 1.94
N ASN A 139 -9.77 4.68 2.32
CA ASN A 139 -10.55 4.88 3.54
C ASN A 139 -10.52 3.58 4.33
N MET A 140 -9.87 3.57 5.50
CA MET A 140 -9.67 2.36 6.30
C MET A 140 -9.89 2.61 7.79
N MET A 141 -10.31 1.55 8.48
CA MET A 141 -10.47 1.47 9.93
C MET A 141 -9.47 0.49 10.52
N ARG A 142 -8.99 0.78 11.73
CA ARG A 142 -8.13 -0.15 12.49
C ARG A 142 -8.89 -1.45 12.78
N GLN A 143 -8.18 -2.58 12.75
CA GLN A 143 -8.75 -3.91 12.97
C GLN A 143 -8.17 -4.54 14.24
N GLY A 144 -9.03 -5.12 15.09
CA GLY A 144 -8.63 -5.76 16.35
C GLY A 144 -8.60 -4.79 17.53
N VAL A 145 -9.79 -4.37 17.96
CA VAL A 145 -10.08 -3.98 19.34
C VAL A 145 -10.72 -5.19 20.01
#